data_AF-A0AAP0GIL3-F1
#
_entry.id   AF-A0AAP0GIL3-F1
#
_cell.length_a   1.000
_cell.length_b   1.000
_cell.length_c   1.000
_cell.angle_alpha   90.00
_cell.angle_beta   90.00
_cell.angle_gamma   90.00
#
_symmetry.space_group_name_H-M   'P 1'
#
loop_
_entity.id
_entity.type
_entity.pdbx_description
1 polymer ?
#
loop_
_entity_poly.entity_id
_entity_poly.type
_entity_poly.pdbx_seq_one_letter_code
_entity_poly.pdbx_strand_id
1 'polypeptide(L)'
;SFIALLLMDKLGRKILLLWSFFGMAVSTVFQVIAAGLSSTTSGVLYLSVGGMLMFVFSFAIGVGPVPGLLLSEIFPSRIRAKAMAFCMSVHWVFNFMVGLLFLRLLELMGAQLLYAMLGTFCLVGVAFVKRNVMETKGKTLQEIEIALLPQE
;
A
#
# COMPACT_ATOMS: atom_id res chain seq x y z
N SER A 1 9.07 -2.44 -11.80
CA SER A 1 8.34 -3.73 -11.86
C SER A 1 9.26 -4.95 -11.87
N PHE A 2 10.28 -5.05 -12.74
CA PHE A 2 11.25 -6.16 -12.69
C PHE A 2 11.96 -6.31 -11.33
N ILE A 3 12.38 -5.19 -10.73
CA ILE A 3 13.01 -5.18 -9.39
C ILE A 3 12.04 -5.73 -8.33
N ALA A 4 10.76 -5.36 -8.39
CA ALA A 4 9.75 -5.84 -7.44
C ALA A 4 9.50 -7.35 -7.58
N LEU A 5 9.52 -7.89 -8.81
CA LEU A 5 9.43 -9.33 -9.05
C LEU A 5 10.62 -10.07 -8.43
N LEU A 6 11.85 -9.62 -8.70
CA LEU A 6 13.07 -10.20 -8.13
C LEU A 6 13.10 -10.11 -6.60
N LEU A 7 12.65 -8.99 -6.04
CA LEU A 7 12.58 -8.79 -4.59
C LEU A 7 11.48 -9.65 -3.95
N MET A 8 10.36 -9.87 -4.64
CA MET A 8 9.27 -10.71 -4.13
C MET A 8 9.71 -12.16 -3.97
N ASP A 9 10.48 -12.67 -4.94
CA ASP A 9 11.03 -14.03 -4.88
C ASP A 9 12.06 -14.18 -3.76
N LYS A 10 12.87 -13.14 -3.50
CA LYS A 10 13.90 -13.18 -2.45
C LYS A 10 13.39 -12.88 -1.04
N LEU A 11 12.56 -11.86 -0.83
CA LEU A 11 12.20 -11.35 0.51
C LEU A 11 10.86 -11.89 1.04
N GLY A 12 9.96 -12.36 0.17
CA GLY A 12 8.62 -12.78 0.58
C GLY A 12 7.59 -11.66 0.53
N ARG A 13 6.31 -12.04 0.44
CA ARG A 13 5.20 -11.14 0.09
C ARG A 13 4.82 -10.26 1.28
N LYS A 14 4.80 -10.82 2.50
CA LYS A 14 4.43 -10.10 3.72
C LYS A 14 5.47 -9.03 4.04
N ILE A 15 6.75 -9.39 3.97
CA ILE A 15 7.86 -8.48 4.26
C ILE A 15 7.88 -7.32 3.26
N LEU A 16 7.65 -7.59 1.97
CA LEU A 16 7.57 -6.55 0.94
C LEU A 16 6.43 -5.55 1.18
N LEU A 17 5.24 -6.06 1.51
CA LEU A 17 4.09 -5.21 1.87
C LEU A 17 4.39 -4.33 3.08
N LEU A 18 5.00 -4.90 4.12
CA LEU A 18 5.30 -4.20 5.35
C LEU A 18 6.32 -3.07 5.13
N TRP A 19 7.42 -3.35 4.40
CA TRP A 19 8.41 -2.33 4.02
C TRP A 19 7.83 -1.26 3.11
N SER A 20 6.94 -1.63 2.19
CA SER A 20 6.28 -0.69 1.28
C SER A 20 5.36 0.28 2.04
N PHE A 21 4.47 -0.23 2.90
CA PHE A 21 3.62 0.63 3.73
C PHE A 21 4.42 1.49 4.71
N PHE A 22 5.49 0.96 5.29
CA PHE A 22 6.38 1.73 6.15
C PHE A 22 7.11 2.83 5.37
N GLY A 23 7.64 2.52 4.18
CA GLY A 23 8.28 3.49 3.30
C GLY A 23 7.34 4.62 2.88
N MET A 24 6.10 4.28 2.50
CA MET A 24 5.06 5.27 2.20
C MET A 24 4.68 6.14 3.40
N ALA A 25 4.62 5.56 4.60
CA ALA A 25 4.37 6.32 5.84
C ALA A 25 5.52 7.31 6.12
N VAL A 26 6.78 6.90 5.92
CA VAL A 26 7.93 7.80 6.05
C VAL A 26 7.89 8.91 4.98
N SER A 27 7.58 8.58 3.72
CA SER A 27 7.48 9.56 2.64
C SER A 27 6.38 10.61 2.87
N THR A 28 5.25 10.21 3.47
CA THR A 28 4.18 11.16 3.83
C THR A 28 4.60 12.11 4.94
N VAL A 29 5.45 11.70 5.89
CA VAL A 29 6.03 12.62 6.88
C VAL A 29 6.87 13.72 6.21
N PHE A 30 7.68 13.36 5.21
CA PHE A 30 8.42 14.36 4.43
C PHE A 30 7.50 15.36 3.72
N GLN A 31 6.36 14.90 3.18
CA GLN A 31 5.37 15.76 2.54
C GLN A 31 4.62 16.66 3.55
N VAL A 32 4.33 16.16 4.76
CA VAL A 32 3.74 16.95 5.85
C VAL A 32 4.69 18.07 6.27
N ILE A 33 5.98 17.75 6.45
CA ILE A 33 7.01 18.75 6.80
C ILE A 33 7.12 19.79 5.69
N ALA A 34 7.22 19.37 4.42
CA ALA A 34 7.29 20.27 3.28
C ALA A 34 6.06 21.19 3.19
N ALA A 35 4.86 20.67 3.46
CA ALA A 35 3.62 21.45 3.45
C ALA A 35 3.51 22.46 4.61
N GLY A 36 4.15 22.19 5.75
CA GLY A 36 4.16 23.09 6.91
C GLY A 36 5.19 24.22 6.81
N LEU A 37 6.18 24.10 5.93
CA LEU A 37 7.16 25.14 5.65
C LEU A 37 6.53 26.19 4.71
N SER A 38 6.14 27.34 5.26
CA SER A 38 5.48 28.42 4.51
C SER A 38 6.41 29.17 3.53
N SER A 39 7.71 28.84 3.50
CA SER A 39 8.70 29.48 2.64
C SER A 39 8.90 28.71 1.34
N THR A 40 8.72 29.36 0.19
CA THR A 40 8.99 28.79 -1.13
C THR A 40 10.50 28.83 -1.44
N THR A 41 11.31 28.25 -0.57
CA THR A 41 12.74 28.07 -0.81
C THR A 41 12.96 26.83 -1.67
N SER A 42 14.00 26.83 -2.51
CA SER A 42 14.36 25.67 -3.35
C SER A 42 14.43 24.35 -2.54
N GLY A 43 14.85 24.41 -1.27
CA GLY A 43 14.89 23.26 -0.37
C GLY A 43 13.53 22.61 -0.10
N VAL A 44 12.45 23.38 -0.01
CA VAL A 44 11.08 22.85 0.22
C VAL A 44 10.57 22.13 -1.03
N LEU A 45 10.88 22.66 -2.21
CA LEU A 45 10.56 22.00 -3.48
C LEU A 45 11.29 20.66 -3.62
N TYR A 46 12.60 20.62 -3.33
CA TYR A 46 13.36 19.37 -3.34
C TYR A 46 12.82 18.35 -2.34
N LEU A 47 12.43 18.80 -1.14
CA LEU A 47 11.85 17.94 -0.12
C LEU A 47 10.49 17.35 -0.54
N SER A 48 9.62 18.17 -1.12
CA SER A 48 8.31 17.75 -1.60
C SER A 48 8.41 16.77 -2.78
N VAL A 49 9.24 17.10 -3.77
CA VAL A 49 9.44 16.24 -4.95
C VAL A 49 10.13 14.94 -4.55
N GLY A 50 11.18 15.01 -3.72
CA GLY A 50 11.87 13.84 -3.20
C GLY A 50 10.94 12.93 -2.38
N GLY A 51 10.10 13.51 -1.52
CA GLY A 51 9.10 12.78 -0.75
C GLY A 51 8.06 12.10 -1.64
N MET A 52 7.59 12.76 -2.71
CA MET A 52 6.66 12.16 -3.67
C MET A 52 7.31 11.01 -4.45
N LEU A 53 8.54 11.19 -4.92
CA LEU A 53 9.28 10.13 -5.63
C LEU A 53 9.53 8.92 -4.74
N MET A 54 9.91 9.14 -3.48
CA MET A 54 10.09 8.07 -2.50
C MET A 54 8.77 7.33 -2.24
N PHE A 55 7.65 8.06 -2.13
CA PHE A 55 6.32 7.46 -1.97
C PHE A 55 5.97 6.55 -3.15
N VAL A 56 6.12 7.04 -4.39
CA VAL A 56 5.85 6.28 -5.61
C VAL A 56 6.77 5.06 -5.73
N PHE A 57 8.05 5.22 -5.40
CA PHE A 57 9.02 4.13 -5.41
C PHE A 57 8.66 3.03 -4.39
N SER A 58 8.35 3.42 -3.14
CA SER A 58 7.90 2.48 -2.11
C SER A 58 6.61 1.76 -2.52
N PHE A 59 5.64 2.47 -3.11
CA PHE A 59 4.40 1.89 -3.63
C PHE A 59 4.68 0.85 -4.74
N ALA A 60 5.53 1.19 -5.70
CA ALA A 60 5.84 0.36 -6.85
C ALA A 60 6.56 -0.96 -6.49
N ILE A 61 7.26 -0.99 -5.35
CA ILE A 61 7.98 -2.20 -4.89
C ILE A 61 7.04 -3.20 -4.23
N GLY A 62 6.04 -2.77 -3.47
CA GLY A 62 5.20 -3.67 -2.66
C GLY A 62 3.72 -3.57 -2.97
N VAL A 63 3.08 -2.47 -2.57
CA VAL A 63 1.60 -2.32 -2.66
C VAL A 63 1.08 -2.43 -4.10
N GLY A 64 1.87 -2.05 -5.11
CA GLY A 64 1.49 -2.23 -6.51
C GLY A 64 1.32 -3.71 -6.92
N PRO A 65 2.40 -4.52 -6.93
CA PRO A 65 2.34 -5.88 -7.46
C PRO A 65 1.86 -6.94 -6.44
N VAL A 66 2.11 -6.75 -5.14
CA VAL A 66 1.91 -7.82 -4.14
C VAL A 66 0.44 -8.19 -3.92
N PRO A 67 -0.52 -7.25 -3.75
CA PRO A 67 -1.91 -7.60 -3.49
C PRO A 67 -2.51 -8.45 -4.61
N GLY A 68 -2.26 -8.11 -5.87
CA GLY A 68 -2.76 -8.86 -7.02
C GLY A 68 -2.28 -10.32 -7.04
N LEU A 69 -1.01 -10.56 -6.67
CA LEU A 69 -0.45 -11.90 -6.54
C LEU A 69 -0.99 -12.62 -5.30
N LEU A 70 -1.00 -11.95 -4.15
CA LEU A 70 -1.48 -12.50 -2.88
C LEU A 70 -2.94 -12.95 -2.96
N LEU A 71 -3.82 -12.15 -3.58
CA LEU A 71 -5.22 -12.52 -3.78
C LEU A 71 -5.35 -13.78 -4.65
N SER A 72 -4.50 -13.96 -5.66
CA SER A 72 -4.49 -15.16 -6.50
C SER A 72 -3.97 -16.41 -5.78
N GLU A 73 -3.10 -16.23 -4.78
CA GLU A 73 -2.52 -17.29 -3.95
C GLU A 73 -3.44 -17.70 -2.78
N ILE A 74 -4.19 -16.76 -2.20
CA ILE A 74 -5.08 -16.99 -1.05
C ILE A 74 -6.41 -17.64 -1.46
N PHE A 75 -6.96 -17.29 -2.63
CA PHE A 75 -8.27 -17.79 -3.01
C PHE A 75 -8.21 -19.16 -3.71
N PRO A 76 -9.07 -20.12 -3.30
CA PRO A 76 -9.16 -21.41 -3.95
C PRO A 76 -9.64 -21.24 -5.40
N SER A 77 -9.13 -22.11 -6.28
CA SER A 77 -9.31 -22.01 -7.75
C SER A 77 -10.78 -21.87 -8.16
N ARG A 78 -11.70 -22.49 -7.40
CA ARG A 78 -13.14 -22.51 -7.68
C ARG A 78 -13.82 -21.14 -7.55
N ILE A 79 -13.38 -20.29 -6.62
CA ILE A 79 -14.00 -18.97 -6.37
C ILE A 79 -13.09 -17.80 -6.74
N ARG A 80 -11.82 -18.07 -7.09
CA ARG A 80 -10.78 -17.08 -7.34
C ARG A 80 -11.24 -15.97 -8.27
N ALA A 81 -11.82 -16.30 -9.43
CA ALA A 81 -12.27 -15.29 -10.40
C ALA A 81 -13.34 -14.35 -9.81
N LYS A 82 -14.32 -14.89 -9.07
CA LYS A 82 -15.38 -14.10 -8.44
C LYS A 82 -14.86 -13.23 -7.30
N ALA A 83 -13.99 -13.79 -6.45
CA ALA A 83 -13.39 -13.08 -5.33
C ALA A 83 -12.48 -11.93 -5.82
N MET A 84 -11.63 -12.20 -6.83
CA MET A 84 -10.78 -11.19 -7.47
C MET A 84 -11.60 -10.06 -8.09
N ALA A 85 -12.69 -10.40 -8.80
CA ALA A 85 -13.58 -9.39 -9.38
C ALA A 85 -14.18 -8.49 -8.30
N PHE A 86 -14.70 -9.05 -7.21
CA PHE A 86 -15.24 -8.28 -6.09
C PHE A 86 -14.19 -7.37 -5.45
N CYS A 87 -13.00 -7.90 -5.12
CA CYS A 87 -11.90 -7.10 -4.58
C CYS A 87 -11.50 -5.96 -5.51
N MET A 88 -11.44 -6.21 -6.81
CA MET A 88 -11.09 -5.20 -7.82
C MET A 88 -12.19 -4.14 -7.95
N SER A 89 -13.47 -4.53 -7.92
CA SER A 89 -14.59 -3.59 -7.90
C SER A 89 -14.53 -2.67 -6.68
N VAL A 90 -14.31 -3.23 -5.49
CA VAL A 90 -14.14 -2.44 -4.26
C VAL A 90 -12.95 -1.50 -4.37
N HIS A 91 -11.81 -1.97 -4.89
CA HIS A 91 -10.62 -1.15 -5.13
C HIS A 91 -10.92 0.06 -6.04
N TRP A 92 -11.59 -0.16 -7.17
CA TRP A 92 -11.97 0.92 -8.09
C TRP A 92 -12.98 1.90 -7.49
N VAL A 93 -13.94 1.44 -6.70
CA VAL A 93 -14.89 2.31 -5.99
C VAL A 93 -14.15 3.23 -5.03
N PHE A 94 -13.25 2.70 -4.19
CA PHE A 94 -12.45 3.53 -3.29
C PHE A 94 -11.51 4.47 -4.05
N ASN A 95 -10.89 4.00 -5.14
CA ASN A 95 -10.05 4.84 -5.99
C ASN A 95 -10.84 6.03 -6.56
N PHE A 96 -12.05 5.78 -7.07
CA PHE A 96 -12.94 6.82 -7.57
C PHE A 96 -13.34 7.81 -6.47
N MET A 97 -13.70 7.32 -5.29
CA MET A 97 -14.03 8.18 -4.14
C MET A 97 -12.86 9.07 -3.74
N VAL A 98 -11.64 8.52 -3.65
CA VAL A 98 -10.44 9.30 -3.35
C VAL A 98 -10.20 10.33 -4.44
N GLY A 99 -10.30 9.97 -5.72
CA GLY A 99 -10.13 10.91 -6.83
C GLY A 99 -11.11 12.08 -6.79
N LEU A 100 -12.39 11.83 -6.47
CA LEU A 100 -13.41 12.87 -6.34
C LEU A 100 -13.20 13.76 -5.10
N LEU A 101 -12.84 13.17 -3.98
CA LEU A 101 -12.78 13.88 -2.70
C LEU A 101 -11.43 14.57 -2.46
N PHE A 102 -10.36 14.15 -3.14
CA PHE A 102 -9.00 14.61 -2.85
C PHE A 102 -8.86 16.12 -2.95
N LEU A 103 -9.26 16.74 -4.08
CA LEU A 103 -9.15 18.18 -4.28
C LEU A 103 -10.02 18.96 -3.27
N ARG A 104 -11.24 18.48 -3.03
CA ARG A 104 -12.15 19.10 -2.06
C ARG A 104 -11.61 19.05 -0.63
N LEU A 105 -11.04 17.92 -0.23
CA LEU A 105 -10.39 17.77 1.07
C LEU A 105 -9.11 18.61 1.16
N LEU A 106 -8.36 18.72 0.07
CA LEU A 106 -7.17 19.57 0.00
C LEU A 106 -7.51 21.04 0.23
N GLU A 107 -8.59 21.53 -0.38
CA GLU A 107 -9.08 22.91 -0.19
C GLU A 107 -9.60 23.16 1.23
N LEU A 108 -10.35 22.22 1.81
CA LEU A 108 -10.97 22.39 3.13
C LEU A 108 -10.01 22.19 4.30
N MET A 109 -9.08 21.24 4.18
CA MET A 109 -8.24 20.77 5.29
C MET A 109 -6.76 21.17 5.14
N GLY A 110 -6.36 21.60 3.93
CA GLY A 110 -4.97 21.91 3.61
C GLY A 110 -4.10 20.67 3.39
N ALA A 111 -2.98 20.88 2.68
CA ALA A 111 -2.05 19.81 2.30
C ALA A 111 -1.45 19.08 3.51
N GLN A 112 -1.10 19.82 4.57
CA GLN A 112 -0.46 19.26 5.75
C GLN A 112 -1.34 18.22 6.45
N LEU A 113 -2.62 18.55 6.69
CA LEU A 113 -3.55 17.64 7.36
C LEU A 113 -3.93 16.46 6.44
N LEU A 114 -4.08 16.72 5.14
CA LEU A 114 -4.37 15.67 4.15
C LEU A 114 -3.26 14.62 4.09
N TYR A 115 -2.00 15.04 3.98
CA TYR A 115 -0.86 14.12 3.96
C TYR A 115 -0.68 13.38 5.30
N ALA A 116 -0.98 14.01 6.43
CA ALA A 116 -0.95 13.35 7.74
C ALA A 116 -2.03 12.26 7.85
N MET A 117 -3.24 12.52 7.35
CA MET A 117 -4.30 11.49 7.27
C MET A 117 -3.86 10.32 6.38
N LEU A 118 -3.30 10.59 5.20
CA LEU A 118 -2.78 9.54 4.31
C LEU A 118 -1.66 8.72 4.96
N GLY A 119 -0.75 9.36 5.71
CA GLY A 119 0.27 8.68 6.49
C GLY A 119 -0.32 7.79 7.59
N THR A 120 -1.38 8.25 8.24
CA THR A 120 -2.11 7.46 9.25
C THR A 120 -2.73 6.22 8.63
N PHE A 121 -3.36 6.34 7.46
CA PHE A 121 -3.86 5.17 6.71
C PHE A 121 -2.73 4.20 6.32
N CYS A 122 -1.55 4.70 5.95
CA CYS A 122 -0.40 3.85 5.68
C CYS A 122 0.04 3.06 6.92
N LEU A 123 0.05 3.69 8.11
CA LEU A 123 0.38 3.02 9.38
C LEU A 123 -0.67 1.97 9.77
N VAL A 124 -1.96 2.26 9.56
CA VAL A 124 -3.03 1.27 9.72
C VAL A 124 -2.80 0.09 8.76
N GLY A 125 -2.38 0.38 7.52
CA GLY A 125 -1.95 -0.64 6.56
C GLY A 125 -0.81 -1.52 7.07
N VAL A 126 0.24 -0.93 7.67
CA VAL A 126 1.33 -1.69 8.30
C VAL A 126 0.79 -2.62 9.39
N ALA A 127 -0.06 -2.12 10.28
CA ALA A 127 -0.64 -2.91 11.37
C ALA A 127 -1.51 -4.05 10.83
N PHE A 128 -2.32 -3.77 9.80
CA PHE A 128 -3.14 -4.76 9.12
C PHE A 128 -2.30 -5.86 8.48
N VAL A 129 -1.24 -5.52 7.76
CA VAL A 129 -0.33 -6.49 7.13
C VAL A 129 0.38 -7.33 8.19
N LYS A 130 0.84 -6.71 9.28
CA LYS A 130 1.53 -7.43 10.36
C LYS A 130 0.64 -8.51 10.99
N ARG A 131 -0.63 -8.18 11.25
CA ARG A 131 -1.58 -9.05 11.96
C ARG A 131 -2.33 -10.03 11.05
N ASN A 132 -2.82 -9.59 9.89
CA ASN A 132 -3.79 -10.35 9.09
C ASN A 132 -3.16 -11.01 7.85
N VAL A 133 -2.01 -10.54 7.36
CA VAL A 133 -1.36 -11.14 6.18
C VAL A 133 -0.42 -12.26 6.63
N MET A 134 -0.62 -13.44 6.07
CA MET A 134 0.30 -14.58 6.21
C MET A 134 1.40 -14.51 5.14
N GLU A 135 2.60 -15.02 5.45
CA GLU A 135 3.62 -15.21 4.42
C GLU A 135 3.26 -16.42 3.55
N THR A 136 3.12 -16.18 2.24
CA THR A 136 2.79 -17.19 1.23
C THR A 136 4.03 -17.76 0.54
N LYS A 137 5.22 -17.14 0.74
CA LYS A 137 6.47 -17.61 0.15
C LYS A 137 6.80 -19.04 0.62
N GLY A 138 7.00 -19.93 -0.35
CA GLY A 138 7.49 -21.29 -0.12
C GLY A 138 6.42 -22.27 0.39
N LYS A 139 5.16 -21.85 0.44
CA LYS A 139 4.03 -22.71 0.79
C LYS A 139 3.28 -23.16 -0.46
N THR A 140 2.77 -24.39 -0.44
CA THR A 140 1.86 -24.86 -1.48
C THR A 140 0.48 -24.22 -1.32
N LEU A 141 -0.30 -24.15 -2.40
CA LEU A 141 -1.68 -23.64 -2.35
C LEU A 141 -2.54 -24.39 -1.33
N GLN A 142 -2.30 -25.70 -1.18
CA GLN A 142 -3.02 -26.56 -0.22
C GLN A 142 -2.65 -26.23 1.23
N GLU A 143 -1.38 -25.95 1.52
CA GLU A 143 -0.95 -25.53 2.87
C GLU A 143 -1.52 -24.16 3.26
N ILE A 144 -1.67 -23.25 2.30
CA ILE A 144 -2.30 -21.94 2.52
C ILE A 144 -3.79 -22.14 2.81
N GLU A 145 -4.47 -22.99 2.05
CA GLU A 145 -5.89 -23.30 2.25
C GLU A 145 -6.14 -23.95 3.62
N ILE A 146 -5.33 -24.95 4.00
CA ILE A 146 -5.41 -25.60 5.33
C ILE A 146 -5.16 -24.61 6.47
N ALA A 147 -4.19 -23.70 6.31
CA ALA A 147 -3.88 -22.71 7.33
C ALA A 147 -4.93 -21.58 7.47
N LEU A 148 -5.84 -21.45 6.49
CA LEU A 148 -6.96 -20.51 6.51
C LEU A 148 -8.26 -21.13 7.01
N LEU A 149 -8.36 -22.47 7.07
CA LEU A 149 -9.50 -23.17 7.65
C LEU A 149 -9.44 -23.10 9.18
N PRO A 150 -10.58 -22.91 9.87
CA PRO A 150 -10.63 -23.03 11.32
C PRO A 150 -10.21 -24.45 11.72
N GLN A 151 -9.23 -24.56 12.61
CA GLN A 151 -8.92 -25.84 13.27
C GLN A 151 -10.06 -26.11 14.24
N GLU A 152 -10.98 -27.01 13.86
CA GLU A 152 -11.92 -27.63 14.79
C GLU A 152 -11.22 -28.71 15.64
#